data_AF-A0A2A7SDG2-F1
#
_entry.id   AF-A0A2A7SDG2-F1
#
_cell.length_a   1.000
_cell.length_b   1.000
_cell.length_c   1.000
_cell.angle_alpha   90.00
_cell.angle_beta   90.00
_cell.angle_gamma   90.00
#
_symmetry.space_group_name_H-M   'P 1'
#
loop_
_entity.id
_entity.type
_entity.pdbx_description
1 polymer ?
#
loop_
_entity_poly.entity_id
_entity_poly.type
_entity_poly.pdbx_seq_one_letter_code
_entity_poly.pdbx_strand_id
1 'polypeptide(L)'
;MRMSKSTRWFAAACAACAASLALSAPAFAKVDNNGLTRDEVRMQLIDAQRAGWVPSSDADYPPSAATVARNRELYAIAHHADAEPGMRTAAVDAAP
;
A
#
# COMPACT_ATOMS: atom_id res chain seq x y z
N MET A 1 -6.92 -28.04 60.11
CA MET A 1 -7.68 -26.84 59.71
C MET A 1 -8.57 -27.19 58.51
N ARG A 2 -9.88 -27.45 58.71
CA ARG A 2 -10.79 -27.80 57.61
C ARG A 2 -11.50 -26.53 57.17
N MET A 3 -11.11 -25.97 56.02
CA MET A 3 -11.68 -24.72 55.53
C MET A 3 -13.20 -24.86 55.32
N SER A 4 -13.95 -23.85 55.79
CA SER A 4 -15.40 -23.79 55.66
C SER A 4 -15.80 -23.83 54.20
N LYS A 5 -16.89 -24.56 53.89
CA LYS A 5 -17.42 -24.69 52.52
C LYS A 5 -17.56 -23.32 51.85
N SER A 6 -18.02 -22.31 52.60
CA SER A 6 -18.21 -20.92 52.13
C SER A 6 -16.94 -20.28 51.57
N THR A 7 -15.77 -20.54 52.16
CA THR A 7 -14.48 -20.02 51.68
C THR A 7 -14.08 -20.62 50.33
N ARG A 8 -14.50 -21.86 50.06
CA ARG A 8 -14.23 -22.57 48.80
C ARG A 8 -15.13 -22.06 47.67
N TRP A 9 -16.37 -21.68 47.98
CA TRP A 9 -17.29 -21.05 47.03
C TRP A 9 -16.84 -19.64 46.62
N PHE A 10 -16.37 -18.83 47.57
CA PHE A 10 -15.82 -17.51 47.26
C PHE A 10 -14.55 -17.57 46.40
N ALA A 11 -13.62 -18.49 46.70
CA ALA A 11 -12.42 -18.66 45.91
C ALA A 11 -12.72 -19.12 44.46
N ALA A 12 -13.71 -20.01 44.29
CA ALA A 12 -14.16 -20.45 42.96
C ALA A 12 -14.79 -19.31 42.15
N ALA A 13 -15.57 -18.43 42.79
CA ALA A 13 -16.18 -17.27 42.14
C ALA A 13 -15.15 -16.23 41.67
N CYS A 14 -14.13 -15.94 42.50
CA CYS A 14 -13.03 -15.03 42.09
C CYS A 14 -12.22 -15.58 40.91
N ALA A 15 -11.97 -16.90 40.86
CA ALA A 15 -11.26 -17.53 39.75
C ALA A 15 -12.05 -17.45 38.42
N ALA A 16 -13.38 -17.59 38.46
CA ALA A 16 -14.25 -17.48 37.29
C ALA A 16 -14.29 -16.05 36.72
N CYS A 17 -14.33 -15.02 37.58
CA CYS A 17 -14.28 -13.62 37.14
C CYS A 17 -12.93 -13.27 36.48
N ALA A 18 -11.81 -13.76 37.01
CA ALA A 18 -10.49 -13.51 36.42
C ALA A 18 -10.31 -14.17 35.05
N ALA A 19 -10.89 -15.35 34.83
CA ALA A 19 -10.87 -16.03 33.53
C ALA A 19 -11.68 -15.30 32.43
N SER A 20 -12.63 -14.45 32.82
CA SER A 20 -13.53 -13.75 31.89
C SER A 20 -12.88 -12.56 31.19
N LEU A 21 -11.78 -12.00 31.74
CA LEU A 21 -11.06 -10.87 31.14
C LEU A 21 -10.01 -11.28 30.08
N ALA A 22 -9.69 -12.58 29.96
CA ALA A 22 -8.66 -13.07 29.06
C ALA A 22 -9.13 -13.24 27.59
N LEU A 23 -10.42 -12.99 27.30
CA LEU A 23 -11.04 -13.29 26.01
C LEU A 23 -11.38 -12.05 25.17
N SER A 24 -10.58 -10.99 25.25
CA SER A 24 -10.60 -9.92 24.25
C SER A 24 -9.33 -9.96 23.40
N ALA A 25 -9.20 -11.02 22.60
CA ALA A 25 -8.27 -10.95 21.49
C ALA A 25 -8.81 -9.91 20.50
N PRO A 26 -8.09 -8.83 20.19
CA PRO A 26 -8.54 -7.95 19.13
C PRO A 26 -8.48 -8.73 17.82
N ALA A 27 -9.65 -9.04 17.27
CA ALA A 27 -9.80 -9.58 15.92
C ALA A 27 -9.56 -8.45 14.90
N PHE A 28 -8.36 -7.89 14.89
CA PHE A 28 -7.93 -7.10 13.74
C PHE A 28 -7.80 -8.04 12.54
N ALA A 29 -8.34 -7.64 11.40
CA ALA A 29 -8.06 -8.31 10.14
C ALA A 29 -6.55 -8.39 9.98
N LYS A 30 -6.00 -9.61 10.01
CA LYS A 30 -4.60 -9.82 9.63
C LYS A 30 -4.53 -9.55 8.14
N VAL A 31 -3.93 -8.41 7.77
CA VAL A 31 -3.56 -8.15 6.38
C VAL A 31 -2.36 -9.02 6.11
N ASP A 32 -2.57 -10.11 5.38
CA ASP A 32 -1.49 -10.92 4.86
C ASP A 32 -0.70 -10.07 3.85
N ASN A 33 0.52 -9.66 4.21
CA ASN A 33 1.41 -8.88 3.35
C ASN A 33 2.06 -9.73 2.24
N ASN A 34 1.32 -10.71 1.71
CA ASN A 34 1.76 -11.61 0.64
C ASN A 34 1.59 -10.99 -0.75
N GLY A 35 1.26 -9.70 -0.81
CA GLY A 35 1.10 -8.94 -2.06
C GLY A 35 2.42 -8.37 -2.57
N LEU A 36 2.35 -7.73 -3.74
CA LEU A 36 3.49 -7.05 -4.35
C LEU A 36 4.07 -6.01 -3.40
N THR A 37 5.40 -5.94 -3.36
CA THR A 37 6.09 -4.86 -2.64
C THR A 37 5.82 -3.52 -3.34
N ARG A 38 5.97 -2.42 -2.59
CA ARG A 38 5.80 -1.07 -3.18
C ARG A 38 6.74 -0.83 -4.35
N ASP A 39 7.95 -1.38 -4.29
CA ASP A 39 8.94 -1.24 -5.35
C ASP A 39 8.53 -2.03 -6.60
N GLU A 40 7.99 -3.24 -6.41
CA GLU A 40 7.43 -4.04 -7.50
C GLU A 40 6.24 -3.34 -8.17
N VAL A 41 5.33 -2.75 -7.39
CA VAL A 41 4.19 -2.00 -7.94
C VAL A 41 4.67 -0.79 -8.74
N ARG A 42 5.68 -0.06 -8.26
CA ARG A 42 6.26 1.06 -9.02
C ARG A 42 6.86 0.60 -10.33
N MET A 43 7.60 -0.51 -10.33
CA MET A 43 8.16 -1.09 -11.54
C MET A 43 7.06 -1.43 -12.56
N GLN A 44 6.00 -2.09 -12.11
CA GLN A 44 4.86 -2.42 -12.97
C GLN A 44 4.15 -1.18 -13.53
N LEU A 45 4.01 -0.13 -12.74
CA LEU A 45 3.42 1.14 -13.21
C LEU A 45 4.30 1.82 -14.26
N ILE A 46 5.62 1.81 -14.09
CA ILE A 46 6.57 2.35 -15.08
C ILE A 46 6.43 1.56 -16.39
N ASP A 47 6.35 0.23 -16.32
CA ASP A 47 6.16 -0.61 -17.49
C ASP A 47 4.82 -0.36 -18.18
N ALA A 48 3.74 -0.24 -17.41
CA ALA A 48 2.41 0.10 -17.91
C ALA A 48 2.40 1.48 -18.60
N GLN A 49 3.12 2.45 -18.04
CA GLN A 49 3.21 3.81 -18.59
C GLN A 49 3.99 3.81 -19.90
N ARG A 50 5.12 3.09 -19.96
CA ARG A 50 5.89 2.86 -21.20
C ARG A 50 5.04 2.19 -22.28
N ALA A 51 4.22 1.24 -21.88
CA ALA A 51 3.30 0.54 -22.76
C ALA A 51 2.03 1.34 -23.12
N GLY A 52 1.87 2.56 -22.59
CA GLY A 52 0.78 3.49 -22.90
C GLY A 52 -0.56 3.18 -22.23
N TRP A 53 -0.59 2.24 -21.29
CA TRP A 53 -1.83 1.77 -20.66
C TRP A 53 -2.32 2.66 -19.52
N VAL A 54 -1.46 3.54 -18.98
CA VAL A 54 -1.85 4.44 -17.90
C VAL A 54 -2.79 5.51 -18.46
N PRO A 55 -4.07 5.54 -18.03
CA PRO A 55 -5.01 6.53 -18.49
C PRO A 55 -4.70 7.90 -17.86
N SER A 56 -4.96 8.98 -18.59
CA SER A 56 -4.77 10.35 -18.09
C SER A 56 -5.94 10.86 -17.25
N SER A 57 -7.08 10.16 -17.28
CA SER A 57 -8.30 10.49 -16.55
C SER A 57 -9.00 9.21 -16.09
N ASP A 58 -9.75 9.30 -14.98
CA ASP A 58 -10.51 8.16 -14.43
C ASP A 58 -11.73 7.79 -15.28
N ALA A 59 -12.15 8.66 -16.19
CA ALA A 59 -13.32 8.46 -17.06
C ALA A 59 -13.02 7.56 -18.28
N ASP A 60 -11.74 7.39 -18.63
CA ASP A 60 -11.30 6.69 -19.83
C ASP A 60 -10.82 5.26 -19.52
N TYR A 61 -11.60 4.50 -18.75
CA TYR A 61 -11.27 3.12 -18.39
C TYR A 61 -12.26 2.09 -18.96
N PRO A 62 -11.78 1.10 -19.75
CA PRO A 62 -10.40 0.91 -20.21
C PRO A 62 -10.00 1.88 -21.35
N PRO A 63 -8.71 2.26 -21.47
CA PRO A 63 -8.27 3.20 -22.50
C PRO A 63 -8.46 2.61 -23.90
N SER A 64 -8.89 3.46 -24.84
CA SER A 64 -9.00 3.08 -26.25
C SER A 64 -7.61 2.79 -26.86
N ALA A 65 -7.57 2.00 -27.94
CA ALA A 65 -6.32 1.73 -28.65
C ALA A 65 -5.64 3.01 -29.17
N ALA A 66 -6.43 4.00 -29.63
CA ALA A 66 -5.92 5.30 -30.04
C ALA A 66 -5.29 6.07 -28.86
N THR A 67 -5.93 6.00 -27.69
CA THR A 67 -5.40 6.58 -26.44
C THR A 67 -4.08 5.92 -26.06
N VAL A 68 -4.00 4.59 -26.13
CA VAL A 68 -2.75 3.84 -25.84
C VAL A 68 -1.63 4.23 -26.81
N ALA A 69 -1.91 4.35 -28.11
CA ALA A 69 -0.92 4.77 -29.11
C ALA A 69 -0.39 6.18 -28.81
N ARG A 70 -1.28 7.15 -28.59
CA ARG A 70 -0.91 8.52 -28.21
C ARG A 70 -0.08 8.56 -26.93
N ASN A 71 -0.44 7.78 -25.92
CA ASN A 71 0.28 7.75 -24.65
C ASN A 71 1.71 7.21 -24.81
N ARG A 72 1.93 6.22 -25.69
CA ARG A 72 3.29 5.72 -26.03
C ARG A 72 4.13 6.80 -26.69
N GLU A 73 3.55 7.57 -27.62
CA GLU A 73 4.25 8.67 -28.28
C GLU A 73 4.65 9.76 -27.28
N LEU A 74 3.74 10.14 -26.38
CA LEU A 74 4.04 11.10 -25.31
C LEU A 74 5.13 10.59 -24.36
N TYR A 75 5.10 9.31 -24.01
CA TYR A 75 6.14 8.69 -23.20
C TYR A 75 7.50 8.77 -23.91
N ALA A 76 7.55 8.44 -25.20
CA ALA A 76 8.78 8.54 -25.99
C ALA A 76 9.33 9.97 -25.99
N ILE A 77 8.50 10.98 -26.29
CA ILE A 77 8.92 12.39 -26.31
C ILE A 77 9.53 12.81 -24.96
N ALA A 78 8.86 12.48 -23.86
CA ALA A 78 9.33 12.84 -22.51
C ALA A 78 10.71 12.22 -22.20
N HIS A 79 10.88 10.94 -22.51
CA HIS A 79 12.13 10.22 -22.18
C HIS A 79 13.25 10.38 -23.21
N HIS A 80 12.95 10.82 -24.44
CA HIS A 80 13.95 11.24 -25.41
C HIS A 80 14.53 12.62 -25.06
N ALA A 81 13.73 13.53 -24.51
CA ALA A 81 14.20 14.85 -24.07
C ALA A 81 15.19 14.77 -22.89
N ASP A 82 15.10 13.73 -22.07
CA ASP A 82 16.02 13.47 -20.96
C ASP A 82 17.39 12.90 -21.41
N ALA A 83 17.50 12.44 -22.66
CA ALA A 83 18.75 11.90 -23.21
C ALA A 83 19.73 12.98 -23.69
N GLU A 84 19.28 14.24 -23.85
CA GLU A 84 20.12 15.39 -24.17
C GLU A 84 20.62 16.06 -22.86
N PRO A 85 21.84 15.74 -22.37
CA PRO A 85 22.24 16.00 -20.97
C PRO A 85 22.67 17.46 -20.70
N GLY A 86 22.24 18.42 -21.52
CA GLY A 86 22.85 19.76 -21.56
C GLY A 86 22.00 20.91 -21.03
N MET A 87 20.67 20.78 -20.95
CA MET A 87 19.80 21.95 -20.75
C MET A 87 19.20 22.11 -19.34
N ARG A 88 19.07 21.02 -18.56
CA ARG A 88 18.43 21.09 -17.23
C ARG A 88 19.37 21.53 -16.10
N THR A 89 20.69 21.36 -16.26
CA THR A 89 21.68 21.74 -15.24
C THR A 89 22.05 23.23 -15.29
N ALA A 90 21.93 23.89 -16.45
CA ALA A 90 22.23 25.32 -16.57
C ALA A 90 21.24 26.24 -15.82
N ALA A 91 20.02 25.77 -15.54
CA ALA A 91 18.99 26.57 -14.87
C ALA A 91 19.05 26.49 -13.33
N VAL A 92 19.72 25.47 -12.76
CA VAL A 92 19.80 25.27 -11.30
C VAL A 92 20.97 26.03 -10.68
N ASP A 93 22.04 26.31 -11.43
CA ASP A 93 23.23 27.02 -10.91
C ASP A 93 23.18 28.57 -11.08
N ALA A 94 22.07 29.12 -11.59
CA ALA A 94 21.95 30.55 -11.92
C ALA A 94 21.11 31.38 -10.91
N ALA A 95 20.94 30.91 -9.67
CA ALA A 95 20.25 31.66 -8.62
C ALA A 95 21.26 32.12 -7.53
N PRO A 96 21.46 33.44 -7.32
CA PRO A 96 22.24 33.98 -6.19
C PRO A 96 21.48 33.93 -4.86
#